data_AF-A0A2E1B6N2-F1
#
_entry.id   AF-A0A2E1B6N2-F1
#
_cell.length_a   1.000
_cell.length_b   1.000
_cell.length_c   1.000
_cell.angle_alpha   90.00
_cell.angle_beta   90.00
_cell.angle_gamma   90.00
#
_symmetry.space_group_name_H-M   'P 1'
#
loop_
_entity.id
_entity.type
_entity.pdbx_description
1 polymer ?
#
loop_
_entity_poly.entity_id
_entity_poly.type
_entity_poly.pdbx_seq_one_letter_code
_entity_poly.pdbx_strand_id
1 'polypeptide(L)'
;MSEKQKIIIMPFKKGKRGSLTPGEMREASSAAAAERTVDAMASRFAGVAAFEVTVDDENGYFSSPRLLHSCGTIIDLSKDD
;
A
#
# COMPACT_ATOMS: atom_id res chain seq x y z
N MET A 1 22.32 -8.59 8.36
CA MET A 1 21.29 -7.94 7.51
C MET A 1 20.15 -8.93 7.31
N SER A 2 19.06 -8.79 8.07
CA SER A 2 17.83 -9.57 7.88
C SER A 2 16.83 -8.65 7.22
N GLU A 3 16.79 -8.68 5.89
CA GLU A 3 15.79 -7.98 5.10
C GLU A 3 14.60 -8.91 4.89
N LYS A 4 13.41 -8.45 5.27
CA LYS A 4 12.18 -9.21 5.09
C LYS A 4 11.21 -8.47 4.19
N GLN A 5 10.73 -9.15 3.16
CA GLN A 5 9.66 -8.64 2.33
C GLN A 5 8.33 -8.67 3.10
N LYS A 6 7.64 -7.54 3.08
CA LYS A 6 6.28 -7.41 3.57
C LYS A 6 5.39 -6.83 2.49
N ILE A 7 4.11 -7.17 2.56
CA ILE A 7 3.11 -6.61 1.66
C ILE A 7 2.17 -5.76 2.49
N ILE A 8 2.12 -4.48 2.19
CA ILE A 8 1.25 -3.50 2.86
C ILE A 8 0.16 -3.05 1.90
N ILE A 9 -1.04 -2.87 2.43
CA ILE A 9 -2.20 -2.35 1.72
C ILE A 9 -2.52 -1.00 2.32
N MET A 10 -2.55 0.01 1.46
CA MET A 10 -2.85 1.39 1.80
C MET A 10 -4.16 1.81 1.12
N PRO A 11 -5.26 1.96 1.86
CA PRO A 11 -6.45 2.60 1.34
C PRO A 11 -6.30 4.13 1.34
N PHE A 12 -6.87 4.80 0.34
CA PHE A 12 -6.90 6.25 0.23
C PHE A 12 -8.34 6.74 0.25
N LYS A 13 -8.64 7.70 1.13
CA LYS A 13 -9.95 8.36 1.22
C LYS A 13 -9.89 9.72 0.55
N LYS A 14 -11.03 10.17 0.00
CA LYS A 14 -11.18 11.56 -0.45
C LYS A 14 -11.29 12.46 0.78
N GLY A 15 -10.30 13.30 0.98
CA GLY A 15 -10.27 14.36 1.97
C GLY A 15 -10.96 15.63 1.48
N LYS A 16 -10.81 16.72 2.25
CA LYS A 16 -11.36 18.03 1.89
C LYS A 16 -10.69 18.55 0.62
N ARG A 17 -11.47 19.23 -0.23
CA ARG A 17 -10.97 19.90 -1.46
C ARG A 17 -10.27 18.95 -2.45
N GLY A 18 -10.64 17.67 -2.47
CA GLY A 18 -10.10 16.69 -3.41
C GLY A 18 -8.73 16.12 -3.03
N SER A 19 -8.21 16.40 -1.84
CA SER A 19 -7.00 15.73 -1.36
C SER A 19 -7.23 14.22 -1.18
N LEU A 20 -6.19 13.43 -1.32
CA LEU A 20 -6.19 12.03 -0.90
C LEU A 20 -5.55 11.94 0.48
N THR A 21 -6.18 11.18 1.37
CA THR A 21 -5.65 10.94 2.71
C THR A 21 -5.45 9.43 2.88
N PRO A 22 -4.25 8.97 3.25
CA PRO A 22 -4.01 7.57 3.55
C PRO A 22 -4.86 7.15 4.76
N GLY A 23 -5.42 5.96 4.68
CA GLY A 23 -6.18 5.32 5.74
C GLY A 23 -5.32 4.36 6.57
N GLU A 24 -5.99 3.44 7.26
CA GLU A 24 -5.32 2.43 8.08
C GLU A 24 -4.56 1.42 7.21
N MET A 25 -3.24 1.33 7.41
CA MET A 25 -2.38 0.35 6.76
C MET A 25 -2.72 -1.07 7.22
N ARG A 26 -2.75 -2.01 6.28
CA ARG A 26 -2.99 -3.43 6.55
C ARG A 26 -1.87 -4.26 5.97
N GLU A 27 -1.32 -5.21 6.72
CA GLU A 27 -0.37 -6.19 6.17
C GLU A 27 -1.12 -7.35 5.50
N ALA A 28 -0.60 -7.85 4.39
CA ALA A 28 -1.08 -9.05 3.71
C ALA A 28 -0.01 -10.13 3.73
N SER A 29 -0.45 -11.38 3.82
CA SER A 29 0.45 -12.55 3.88
C SER A 29 0.98 -13.01 2.52
N SER A 30 0.39 -12.56 1.41
CA SER A 30 0.84 -12.86 0.04
C SER A 30 0.29 -11.86 -0.97
N ALA A 31 0.89 -11.80 -2.16
CA ALA A 31 0.44 -10.92 -3.24
C ALA A 31 -1.01 -11.22 -3.67
N ALA A 32 -1.37 -12.50 -3.79
CA ALA A 32 -2.74 -12.91 -4.13
C ALA A 32 -3.77 -12.52 -3.05
N ALA A 33 -3.39 -12.57 -1.77
CA ALA A 33 -4.25 -12.09 -0.68
C ALA A 33 -4.39 -10.56 -0.72
N ALA A 34 -3.32 -9.85 -1.07
CA ALA A 34 -3.32 -8.40 -1.20
C ALA A 34 -4.23 -7.93 -2.33
N GLU A 35 -4.13 -8.54 -3.51
CA GLU A 35 -4.97 -8.24 -4.69
C GLU A 35 -6.45 -8.36 -4.36
N ARG A 36 -6.87 -9.50 -3.80
CA ARG A 36 -8.26 -9.74 -3.38
C ARG A 36 -8.74 -8.70 -2.37
N THR A 37 -7.86 -8.29 -1.47
CA THR A 37 -8.20 -7.29 -0.44
C THR A 37 -8.33 -5.89 -1.06
N VAL A 38 -7.42 -5.52 -1.96
CA VAL A 38 -7.50 -4.26 -2.73
C VAL A 38 -8.82 -4.18 -3.49
N ASP A 39 -9.18 -5.23 -4.23
CA ASP A 39 -10.42 -5.26 -5.01
C ASP A 39 -11.67 -5.20 -4.11
N ALA A 40 -11.67 -5.95 -3.00
CA ALA A 40 -12.77 -5.92 -2.03
C ALA A 40 -12.94 -4.54 -1.37
N MET A 41 -11.85 -3.79 -1.22
CA MET A 41 -11.85 -2.45 -0.63
C MET A 41 -12.12 -1.35 -1.66
N ALA A 42 -11.82 -1.55 -2.95
CA ALA A 42 -11.90 -0.53 -3.99
C ALA A 42 -13.25 0.20 -4.04
N SER A 43 -14.36 -0.50 -3.79
CA SER A 43 -15.71 0.09 -3.77
C SER A 43 -15.97 1.08 -2.62
N ARG A 44 -15.15 1.04 -1.56
CA ARG A 44 -15.35 1.80 -0.31
C ARG A 44 -14.44 3.02 -0.18
N PHE A 45 -13.41 3.11 -1.01
CA PHE A 45 -12.34 4.10 -0.91
C PHE A 45 -12.18 4.88 -2.21
N ALA A 46 -11.45 5.99 -2.17
CA ALA A 46 -11.10 6.74 -3.38
C ALA A 46 -10.17 5.93 -4.29
N GLY A 47 -9.27 5.19 -3.64
CA GLY A 47 -8.43 4.18 -4.24
C GLY A 47 -7.77 3.36 -3.14
N VAL A 48 -7.17 2.24 -3.52
CA VAL A 48 -6.45 1.33 -2.63
C VAL A 48 -5.25 0.80 -3.40
N ALA A 49 -4.10 0.72 -2.75
CA ALA A 49 -2.88 0.19 -3.34
C ALA A 49 -2.27 -0.89 -2.43
N ALA A 50 -1.70 -1.92 -3.03
CA ALA A 50 -0.84 -2.89 -2.38
C ALA A 50 0.61 -2.64 -2.81
N PHE A 51 1.51 -2.53 -1.83
CA PHE A 51 2.94 -2.36 -2.03
C PHE A 51 3.69 -3.52 -1.39
N GLU A 52 4.68 -4.03 -2.10
CA GLU A 52 5.75 -4.86 -1.55
C GLU A 52 6.84 -3.92 -1.05
N VAL A 53 7.21 -4.05 0.22
CA VAL A 53 8.26 -3.26 0.86
C VAL A 53 9.28 -4.19 1.48
N THR A 54 10.55 -3.81 1.43
CA THR A 54 11.60 -4.50 2.17
C THR A 54 11.74 -3.84 3.53
N VAL A 55 11.63 -4.62 4.59
CA VAL A 55 11.83 -4.16 5.97
C VAL A 55 13.20 -4.63 6.44
N ASP A 56 14.01 -3.70 6.90
CA ASP A 56 15.20 -4.02 7.67
C ASP A 56 14.78 -4.27 9.14
N ASP A 57 14.90 -5.53 9.59
CA ASP A 57 14.49 -5.93 10.94
C ASP A 57 15.31 -5.24 12.06
N GLU A 58 16.48 -4.65 11.77
CA GLU A 58 17.33 -4.01 12.79
C GLU A 58 16.80 -2.63 13.24
N ASN A 59 16.17 -1.90 12.32
CA ASN A 59 15.87 -0.49 12.49
C ASN A 59 14.45 -0.14 11.98
N GLY A 60 13.72 -1.11 11.44
CA GLY A 60 12.30 -0.99 11.06
C GLY A 60 12.08 -0.08 9.85
N TYR A 61 13.12 0.21 9.08
CA TYR A 61 13.02 1.02 7.88
C TYR A 61 12.37 0.24 6.75
N PHE A 62 11.38 0.86 6.11
CA PHE A 62 10.81 0.38 4.86
C PHE A 62 11.60 0.97 3.69
N SER A 63 12.15 0.10 2.85
CA SER A 63 12.87 0.50 1.64
C SER A 63 12.29 -0.20 0.41
N SER A 64 12.59 0.35 -0.76
CA SER A 64 12.25 -0.21 -2.07
C SER A 64 10.75 -0.53 -2.27
N PRO A 65 9.83 0.44 -2.05
CA PRO A 65 8.40 0.20 -2.26
C PRO A 65 8.11 -0.13 -3.73
N ARG A 66 7.55 -1.31 -3.97
CA ARG A 66 7.12 -1.77 -5.29
C ARG A 66 5.61 -1.91 -5.31
N LEU A 67 4.95 -1.19 -6.22
CA LEU A 67 3.51 -1.33 -6.41
C LEU A 67 3.19 -2.71 -6.99
N LEU A 68 2.36 -3.48 -6.27
CA LEU A 68 1.89 -4.81 -6.71
C LEU A 68 0.56 -4.71 -7.45
N HIS A 69 -0.39 -3.98 -6.87
CA HIS A 69 -1.73 -3.79 -7.43
C HIS A 69 -2.33 -2.49 -6.92
N SER A 70 -3.19 -1.87 -7.72
CA SER A 70 -3.91 -0.67 -7.32
C SER A 70 -5.26 -0.57 -8.00
N CYS A 71 -6.23 -0.01 -7.29
CA CYS A 71 -7.53 0.32 -7.84
C CYS A 71 -7.94 1.74 -7.43
N GLY A 72 -8.55 2.50 -8.35
CA GLY A 72 -8.98 3.88 -8.10
C GLY A 72 -7.83 4.89 -8.07
N THR A 73 -8.05 6.02 -7.37
CA THR A 73 -7.06 7.10 -7.28
C THR A 73 -6.15 6.90 -6.06
N ILE A 74 -4.86 6.73 -6.30
CA ILE A 74 -3.84 6.44 -5.27
C ILE A 74 -2.72 7.48 -5.30
N ILE A 75 -1.93 7.53 -4.22
CA ILE A 75 -0.62 8.17 -4.22
C ILE A 75 0.40 7.05 -4.50
N ASP A 76 1.14 7.17 -5.59
CA ASP A 76 2.16 6.19 -5.94
C ASP A 76 3.43 6.42 -5.12
N LEU A 77 3.68 5.52 -4.16
CA LEU A 77 4.85 5.59 -3.27
C LEU A 77 6.12 5.06 -3.94
N SER A 78 6.03 4.49 -5.15
CA SER A 78 7.19 3.96 -5.89
C SER A 78 7.87 5.00 -6.77
N LYS A 79 7.25 6.17 -6.94
CA LYS A 79 7.79 7.29 -7.70
C LYS A 79 8.25 8.38 -6.73
N ASP A 80 9.55 8.42 -6.48
CA ASP A 80 10.20 9.67 -6.09
C ASP A 80 10.26 10.54 -7.35
N ASP A 81 9.45 11.60 -7.41
CA ASP A 81 9.63 12.73 -8.35
C ASP A 81 10.62 13.75 -7.76
#